data_AF-X0QW52-F1
#
_entry.id   AF-X0QW52-F1
#
_cell.length_a   1.000
_cell.length_b   1.000
_cell.length_c   1.000
_cell.angle_alpha   90.00
_cell.angle_beta   90.00
_cell.angle_gamma   90.00
#
_symmetry.space_group_name_H-M   'P 1'
#
loop_
_entity.id
_entity.type
_entity.pdbx_description
1 polymer ?
#
loop_
_entity_poly.entity_id
_entity_poly.type
_entity_poly.pdbx_seq_one_letter_code
_entity_poly.pdbx_strand_id
1 'polypeptide(L)'
;MYYTLMQLKKAGISTLKRITRELNNKPLILNVFIQFANEPQSSLVSALDKVKRLQEKDLGMFLFSDVWERFNEKEKYFLLLLTYFGPDHDQYFMQLASDKANLTFSLAQNTLEGSKGICQLSSIDGQLQITFNNDFMKFCKNRTISFDGQTHPLKKDLQGIQNRYTEFLKYIEVEISDNDQKAYLSRFARVARKFF
;
A
#
# COMPACT_ATOMS: atom_id res chain seq x y z
N MET A 1 43.12 1.71 -10.19
CA MET A 1 41.70 1.78 -9.80
C MET A 1 40.82 1.46 -11.03
N TYR A 2 40.82 0.21 -11.50
CA TYR A 2 40.20 -0.18 -12.79
C TYR A 2 39.53 -1.57 -12.76
N TYR A 3 39.09 -2.06 -11.59
CA TYR A 3 38.36 -3.33 -11.49
C TYR A 3 36.83 -3.18 -11.61
N THR A 4 36.35 -1.95 -11.83
CA THR A 4 34.99 -1.50 -11.49
C THR A 4 33.89 -1.74 -12.52
N LEU A 5 34.16 -2.41 -13.66
CA LEU A 5 33.18 -2.51 -14.77
C LEU A 5 33.04 -3.90 -15.40
N MET A 6 33.75 -4.91 -14.90
CA MET A 6 33.95 -6.16 -15.65
C MET A 6 32.69 -7.04 -15.70
N GLN A 7 31.86 -7.05 -14.65
CA GLN A 7 30.62 -7.83 -14.59
C GLN A 7 29.47 -7.18 -15.38
N LEU A 8 29.27 -5.85 -15.20
CA LEU A 8 28.25 -5.08 -15.92
C LEU A 8 28.52 -5.00 -17.43
N LYS A 9 29.79 -4.87 -17.85
CA LYS A 9 30.17 -4.90 -19.27
C LYS A 9 30.08 -6.29 -19.90
N LYS A 10 30.24 -7.36 -19.13
CA LYS A 10 30.06 -8.74 -19.60
C LYS A 10 28.58 -9.15 -19.69
N ALA A 11 27.69 -8.44 -19.00
CA ALA A 11 26.27 -8.71 -19.04
C ALA A 11 25.64 -8.16 -20.33
N GLY A 12 24.91 -9.03 -21.04
CA GLY A 12 24.15 -8.62 -22.21
C GLY A 12 23.06 -7.59 -21.87
N ILE A 13 22.73 -6.74 -22.84
CA ILE A 13 21.67 -5.72 -22.74
C ILE A 13 20.33 -6.33 -22.28
N SER A 14 20.03 -7.55 -22.72
CA SER A 14 18.82 -8.30 -22.33
C SER A 14 18.77 -8.57 -20.82
N THR A 15 19.88 -9.01 -20.23
CA THR A 15 20.01 -9.27 -18.79
C THR A 15 19.85 -7.99 -17.97
N LEU A 16 20.49 -6.91 -18.41
CA LEU A 16 20.39 -5.61 -17.74
C LEU A 16 18.97 -5.04 -17.79
N LYS A 17 18.27 -5.17 -18.93
CA LYS A 17 16.85 -4.80 -19.09
C LYS A 17 15.94 -5.62 -18.18
N ARG A 18 16.22 -6.91 -18.01
CA ARG A 18 15.45 -7.77 -17.08
C ARG A 18 15.62 -7.30 -15.64
N ILE A 19 16.86 -7.08 -15.22
CA ILE A 19 17.21 -6.63 -13.86
C ILE A 19 16.58 -5.26 -13.55
N THR A 20 16.67 -4.31 -14.46
CA THR A 20 16.07 -2.97 -14.28
C THR A 20 14.55 -3.04 -14.09
N ARG A 21 13.87 -3.89 -14.87
CA ARG A 21 12.43 -4.16 -14.71
C ARG A 21 12.12 -4.83 -13.37
N GLU A 22 12.89 -5.84 -12.97
CA GLU A 22 12.72 -6.51 -11.67
C GLU A 22 12.90 -5.54 -10.49
N LEU A 23 13.68 -4.47 -10.67
CA LEU A 23 13.92 -3.42 -9.69
C LEU A 23 12.95 -2.22 -9.83
N ASN A 24 11.85 -2.39 -10.57
CA ASN A 24 10.81 -1.37 -10.82
C ASN A 24 11.31 -0.07 -11.45
N ASN A 25 12.45 -0.08 -12.14
CA ASN A 25 13.07 1.11 -12.78
C ASN A 25 13.22 2.33 -11.85
N LYS A 26 13.30 2.13 -10.53
CA LYS A 26 13.44 3.24 -9.57
C LYS A 26 14.91 3.67 -9.50
N PRO A 27 15.29 4.92 -9.85
CA PRO A 27 16.69 5.34 -9.96
C PRO A 27 17.54 5.06 -8.72
N LEU A 28 16.99 5.29 -7.53
CA LEU A 28 17.68 5.04 -6.26
C LEU A 28 18.03 3.54 -6.07
N ILE A 29 17.08 2.66 -6.38
CA ILE A 29 17.26 1.21 -6.30
C ILE A 29 18.32 0.73 -7.29
N LEU A 30 18.32 1.31 -8.50
CA LEU A 30 19.31 1.00 -9.52
C LEU A 30 20.72 1.44 -9.10
N ASN A 31 20.86 2.58 -8.43
CA ASN A 31 22.15 3.03 -7.89
C ASN A 31 22.70 2.08 -6.82
N VAL A 32 21.84 1.63 -5.90
CA VAL A 32 22.21 0.64 -4.87
C VAL A 32 22.59 -0.69 -5.52
N PHE A 33 21.87 -1.12 -6.56
CA PHE A 33 22.23 -2.30 -7.35
C PHE A 33 23.61 -2.18 -7.99
N ILE A 34 23.93 -1.04 -8.61
CA ILE A 34 25.24 -0.81 -9.21
C ILE A 34 26.35 -0.88 -8.15
N GLN A 35 26.11 -0.36 -6.95
CA GLN A 35 27.08 -0.46 -5.85
C GLN A 35 27.37 -1.92 -5.47
N PHE A 36 26.34 -2.76 -5.29
CA PHE A 36 26.53 -4.19 -4.98
C PHE A 36 27.09 -5.00 -6.14
N ALA A 37 26.76 -4.64 -7.38
CA ALA A 37 27.30 -5.28 -8.58
C ALA A 37 28.81 -4.98 -8.78
N ASN A 38 29.30 -3.92 -8.14
CA ASN A 38 30.71 -3.51 -8.19
C ASN A 38 31.53 -4.04 -7.01
N GLU A 39 30.93 -4.75 -6.05
CA GLU A 39 31.67 -5.38 -4.96
C GLU A 39 32.59 -6.50 -5.46
N PRO A 40 33.81 -6.66 -4.90
CA PRO A 40 34.70 -7.76 -5.23
C PRO A 40 34.01 -9.12 -5.03
N GLN A 41 34.17 -10.02 -6.00
CA GLN A 41 33.56 -11.37 -6.01
C GLN A 41 32.02 -11.40 -6.04
N SER A 42 31.34 -10.27 -6.28
CA SER A 42 29.90 -10.22 -6.45
C SER A 42 29.48 -10.62 -7.87
N SER A 43 28.45 -11.45 -7.97
CA SER A 43 27.74 -11.73 -9.22
C SER A 43 26.53 -10.80 -9.36
N LEU A 44 26.03 -10.61 -10.59
CA LEU A 44 24.81 -9.81 -10.79
C LEU A 44 23.59 -10.42 -10.06
N VAL A 45 23.53 -11.74 -9.93
CA VAL A 45 22.46 -12.44 -9.20
C VAL A 45 22.58 -12.17 -7.70
N SER A 46 23.77 -12.30 -7.12
CA SER A 46 23.98 -12.01 -5.70
C SER A 46 23.77 -10.53 -5.35
N ALA A 47 24.15 -9.61 -6.24
CA ALA A 47 23.88 -8.19 -6.09
C ALA A 47 22.37 -7.91 -6.14
N LEU A 48 21.65 -8.54 -7.08
CA LEU A 48 20.19 -8.43 -7.18
C LEU A 48 19.49 -8.95 -5.91
N ASP A 49 19.92 -10.10 -5.39
CA ASP A 49 19.35 -10.67 -4.16
C ASP A 49 19.62 -9.79 -2.94
N LYS A 50 20.82 -9.19 -2.82
CA LYS A 50 21.14 -8.22 -1.75
C LYS A 50 20.23 -7.00 -1.84
N VAL A 51 20.03 -6.45 -3.04
CA VAL A 51 19.13 -5.30 -3.25
C VAL A 51 17.69 -5.65 -2.94
N LYS A 52 17.20 -6.83 -3.35
CA LYS A 52 15.84 -7.27 -3.02
C LYS A 52 15.65 -7.38 -1.51
N ARG A 53 16.61 -7.95 -0.78
CA ARG A 53 16.59 -8.00 0.69
C ARG A 53 16.62 -6.61 1.34
N LEU A 54 17.41 -5.69 0.78
CA LEU A 54 17.47 -4.28 1.23
C LEU A 54 16.22 -3.50 0.85
N GLN A 55 15.57 -3.80 -0.27
CA GLN A 55 14.28 -3.22 -0.65
C GLN A 55 13.19 -3.63 0.33
N GLU A 56 13.15 -4.91 0.67
CA GLU A 56 12.21 -5.46 1.64
C GLU A 56 12.44 -4.93 3.06
N LYS A 57 13.70 -4.68 3.44
CA LYS A 57 14.05 -4.22 4.80
C LYS A 57 14.13 -2.70 4.98
N ASP A 58 14.81 -1.97 4.10
CA ASP A 58 15.22 -0.58 4.38
C ASP A 58 14.77 0.41 3.31
N LEU A 59 14.83 0.07 2.03
CA LEU A 59 14.61 1.02 0.95
C LEU A 59 13.13 1.26 0.65
N GLY A 60 12.29 0.23 0.75
CA GLY A 60 10.83 0.37 0.71
C GLY A 60 10.34 1.23 1.89
N MET A 61 10.83 0.93 3.09
CA MET A 61 10.52 1.71 4.29
C MET A 61 10.99 3.16 4.19
N PHE A 62 12.17 3.42 3.60
CA PHE A 62 12.65 4.79 3.36
C PHE A 62 11.74 5.58 2.40
N LEU A 63 11.34 4.97 1.28
CA LEU A 63 10.45 5.61 0.32
C LEU A 63 9.08 5.90 0.94
N PHE A 64 8.54 4.98 1.73
CA PHE A 64 7.29 5.21 2.45
C PHE A 64 7.44 6.28 3.53
N SER A 65 8.57 6.35 4.24
CA SER A 65 8.83 7.45 5.19
C SER A 65 8.84 8.82 4.51
N ASP A 66 9.50 8.97 3.36
CA ASP A 66 9.52 10.25 2.63
C ASP A 66 8.11 10.67 2.17
N VAL A 67 7.34 9.73 1.63
CA VAL A 67 5.94 10.01 1.24
C VAL A 67 5.08 10.28 2.47
N TRP A 68 5.30 9.53 3.55
CA TRP A 68 4.59 9.68 4.82
C TRP A 68 4.75 11.09 5.38
N GLU A 69 5.96 11.64 5.36
CA GLU A 69 6.21 12.99 5.89
C GLU A 69 5.55 14.11 5.08
N ARG A 70 5.15 13.86 3.84
CA ARG A 70 4.41 14.83 3.02
C ARG A 70 2.93 14.91 3.38
N PHE A 71 2.39 13.89 4.03
CA PHE A 71 0.99 13.88 4.45
C PHE A 71 0.81 14.71 5.73
N ASN A 72 -0.27 15.49 5.76
CA ASN A 72 -0.70 16.14 6.99
C ASN A 72 -1.27 15.13 8.00
N GLU A 73 -1.53 15.55 9.23
CA GLU A 73 -1.98 14.65 10.30
C GLU A 73 -3.32 13.96 9.98
N LYS A 74 -4.25 14.65 9.30
CA LYS A 74 -5.55 14.07 8.91
C LYS A 74 -5.37 12.99 7.84
N GLU A 75 -4.51 13.23 6.86
CA GLU A 75 -4.18 12.25 5.81
C GLU A 75 -3.46 11.04 6.39
N LYS A 76 -2.49 11.26 7.28
CA LYS A 76 -1.83 10.18 8.03
C LYS A 76 -2.86 9.39 8.84
N TYR A 77 -3.80 10.06 9.50
CA TYR A 77 -4.83 9.40 10.29
C TYR A 77 -5.71 8.50 9.42
N PHE A 78 -6.21 9.05 8.32
CA PHE A 78 -7.00 8.34 7.32
C PHE A 78 -6.29 7.08 6.80
N LEU A 79 -5.00 7.17 6.46
CA LEU A 79 -4.21 6.03 6.01
C LEU A 79 -4.05 4.96 7.10
N LEU A 80 -3.85 5.35 8.37
CA LEU A 80 -3.82 4.38 9.49
C LEU A 80 -5.16 3.68 9.69
N LEU A 81 -6.27 4.39 9.52
CA LEU A 81 -7.61 3.80 9.62
C LEU A 81 -7.80 2.72 8.56
N LEU A 82 -7.49 3.00 7.29
CA LEU A 82 -7.63 2.01 6.22
C LEU A 82 -6.73 0.80 6.46
N THR A 83 -5.42 1.03 6.63
CA THR A 83 -4.43 -0.05 6.76
C THR A 83 -4.60 -0.93 8.01
N TYR A 84 -5.40 -0.49 9.01
CA TYR A 84 -5.75 -1.32 10.16
C TYR A 84 -6.64 -2.51 9.79
N PHE A 85 -7.59 -2.33 8.87
CA PHE A 85 -8.63 -3.34 8.58
C PHE A 85 -8.25 -4.33 7.48
N GLY A 86 -7.12 -4.13 6.82
CA GLY A 86 -6.64 -4.99 5.76
C GLY A 86 -6.22 -4.19 4.54
N PRO A 87 -5.75 -4.86 3.48
CA PRO A 87 -5.26 -4.19 2.28
C PRO A 87 -6.39 -3.70 1.37
N ASP A 88 -7.61 -4.17 1.58
CA ASP A 88 -8.66 -4.23 0.57
C ASP A 88 -9.89 -3.46 1.08
N HIS A 89 -10.29 -2.38 0.38
CA HIS A 89 -11.43 -1.54 0.75
C HIS A 89 -12.28 -1.11 -0.44
N ASP A 90 -13.58 -0.90 -0.19
CA ASP A 90 -14.51 -0.27 -1.12
C ASP A 90 -14.71 1.22 -0.83
N GLN A 91 -15.49 1.87 -1.70
CA GLN A 91 -15.86 3.28 -1.60
C GLN A 91 -16.55 3.66 -0.29
N TYR A 92 -17.41 2.80 0.24
CA TYR A 92 -18.15 3.09 1.48
C TYR A 92 -17.23 3.05 2.69
N PHE A 93 -16.34 2.07 2.75
CA PHE A 93 -15.31 2.00 3.78
C PHE A 93 -14.40 3.23 3.75
N MET A 94 -14.00 3.66 2.55
CA MET A 94 -13.23 4.89 2.36
C MET A 94 -13.98 6.11 2.90
N GLN A 95 -15.29 6.21 2.66
CA GLN A 95 -16.11 7.32 3.16
C GLN A 95 -16.16 7.34 4.69
N LEU A 96 -16.36 6.18 5.34
CA LEU A 96 -16.33 6.09 6.81
C LEU A 96 -14.99 6.54 7.39
N ALA A 97 -13.88 6.12 6.75
CA ALA A 97 -12.54 6.51 7.18
C ALA A 97 -12.26 8.00 6.93
N SER A 98 -12.70 8.57 5.81
CA SER A 98 -12.51 10.00 5.50
C SER A 98 -13.29 10.88 6.48
N ASP A 99 -14.55 10.53 6.75
CA ASP A 99 -15.39 11.23 7.74
C ASP A 99 -14.71 11.21 9.10
N LYS A 100 -14.18 10.05 9.50
CA LYS A 100 -13.54 9.89 10.79
C LYS A 100 -12.24 10.69 10.93
N ALA A 101 -11.51 10.86 9.83
CA ALA A 101 -10.29 11.66 9.76
C ALA A 101 -10.56 13.16 9.51
N ASN A 102 -11.82 13.60 9.42
CA ASN A 102 -12.22 14.96 9.05
C ASN A 102 -11.64 15.40 7.69
N LEU A 103 -11.65 14.49 6.71
CA LEU A 103 -11.29 14.74 5.31
C LEU A 103 -12.55 14.74 4.44
N THR A 104 -12.57 15.61 3.43
CA THR A 104 -13.56 15.47 2.36
C THR A 104 -13.25 14.23 1.53
N PHE A 105 -14.28 13.59 0.97
CA PHE A 105 -14.09 12.42 0.11
C PHE A 105 -13.14 12.71 -1.07
N SER A 106 -13.26 13.88 -1.70
CA SER A 106 -12.36 14.30 -2.79
C SER A 106 -10.90 14.44 -2.32
N LEU A 107 -10.66 15.00 -1.14
CA LEU A 107 -9.29 15.11 -0.61
C LEU A 107 -8.72 13.72 -0.30
N ALA A 108 -9.52 12.85 0.33
CA ALA A 108 -9.12 11.46 0.58
C ALA A 108 -8.76 10.71 -0.72
N GLN A 109 -9.53 10.91 -1.78
CA GLN A 109 -9.24 10.32 -3.10
C GLN A 109 -7.95 10.87 -3.68
N ASN A 110 -7.75 12.19 -3.63
CA ASN A 110 -6.51 12.82 -4.09
C ASN A 110 -5.28 12.34 -3.31
N THR A 111 -5.41 12.13 -1.99
CA THR A 111 -4.35 11.55 -1.15
C THR A 111 -3.97 10.15 -1.67
N LEU A 112 -4.94 9.30 -1.99
CA LEU A 112 -4.68 7.95 -2.52
C LEU A 112 -4.10 7.99 -3.95
N GLU A 113 -4.66 8.80 -4.85
CA GLU A 113 -4.16 8.96 -6.23
C GLU A 113 -2.73 9.52 -6.28
N GLY A 114 -2.42 10.48 -5.41
CA GLY A 114 -1.09 11.07 -5.27
C GLY A 114 -0.06 10.12 -4.65
N SER A 115 -0.51 9.08 -3.96
CA SER A 115 0.31 8.13 -3.22
C SER A 115 0.92 7.05 -4.12
N LYS A 116 1.85 7.44 -5.01
CA LYS A 116 2.48 6.50 -5.96
C LYS A 116 3.14 5.32 -5.25
N GLY A 117 2.56 4.13 -5.43
CA GLY A 117 3.08 2.86 -4.91
C GLY A 117 2.60 2.47 -3.51
N ILE A 118 1.72 3.27 -2.89
CA ILE A 118 1.09 2.96 -1.59
C ILE A 118 -0.16 2.11 -1.78
N CYS A 119 -1.00 2.45 -2.76
CA CYS A 119 -2.19 1.69 -3.12
C CYS A 119 -2.45 1.71 -4.63
N GLN A 120 -3.35 0.84 -5.07
CA GLN A 120 -3.95 0.84 -6.39
C GLN A 120 -5.42 1.19 -6.25
N LEU A 121 -5.87 2.15 -7.06
CA LEU A 121 -7.28 2.46 -7.24
C LEU A 121 -7.78 1.79 -8.51
N SER A 122 -8.96 1.20 -8.44
CA SER A 122 -9.67 0.63 -9.58
C SER A 122 -11.17 0.89 -9.44
N SER A 123 -11.91 0.70 -10.52
CA SER A 123 -13.37 0.75 -10.48
C SER A 123 -13.92 -0.61 -10.91
N ILE A 124 -14.87 -1.12 -10.14
CA ILE A 124 -15.64 -2.32 -10.47
C ILE A 124 -17.11 -1.90 -10.42
N ASP A 125 -17.82 -2.04 -11.54
CA ASP A 125 -19.24 -1.66 -11.67
C ASP A 125 -19.54 -0.21 -11.23
N GLY A 126 -18.62 0.71 -11.53
CA GLY A 126 -18.75 2.13 -11.18
C GLY A 126 -18.42 2.46 -9.72
N GLN A 127 -18.09 1.47 -8.88
CA GLN A 127 -17.68 1.66 -7.49
C GLN A 127 -16.17 1.69 -7.36
N LEU A 128 -15.64 2.64 -6.59
CA LEU A 128 -14.21 2.72 -6.28
C LEU A 128 -13.77 1.53 -5.42
N GLN A 129 -12.61 0.96 -5.79
CA GLN A 129 -11.95 -0.13 -5.09
C GLN A 129 -10.49 0.24 -4.82
N ILE A 130 -10.05 0.00 -3.60
CA ILE A 130 -8.71 0.32 -3.11
C ILE A 130 -8.03 -0.97 -2.70
N THR A 131 -6.82 -1.21 -3.23
CA THR A 131 -5.94 -2.28 -2.76
C THR A 131 -4.58 -1.71 -2.38
N PHE A 132 -4.22 -1.79 -1.10
CA PHE A 132 -2.94 -1.35 -0.57
C PHE A 132 -1.82 -2.33 -0.88
N ASN A 133 -0.63 -1.77 -1.08
CA ASN A 133 0.59 -2.53 -1.18
C ASN A 133 0.93 -3.19 0.17
N ASN A 134 1.21 -4.50 0.18
CA ASN A 134 1.57 -5.24 1.39
C ASN A 134 2.77 -4.67 2.15
N ASP A 135 3.76 -4.08 1.47
CA ASP A 135 4.90 -3.46 2.12
C ASP A 135 4.52 -2.12 2.76
N PHE A 136 3.56 -1.39 2.18
CA PHE A 136 2.98 -0.22 2.84
C PHE A 136 2.14 -0.63 4.06
N MET A 137 1.38 -1.73 3.97
CA MET A 137 0.67 -2.29 5.12
C MET A 137 1.64 -2.63 6.27
N LYS A 138 2.78 -3.26 5.96
CA LYS A 138 3.85 -3.51 6.94
C LYS A 138 4.44 -2.22 7.48
N PHE A 139 4.63 -1.22 6.63
CA PHE A 139 5.13 0.10 7.04
C PHE A 139 4.20 0.76 8.05
N CYS A 140 2.88 0.72 7.84
CA CYS A 140 1.89 1.28 8.76
C CYS A 140 1.66 0.43 10.01
N LYS A 141 2.11 -0.84 10.03
CA LYS A 141 1.93 -1.74 11.16
C LYS A 141 2.52 -1.14 12.45
N ASN A 142 1.66 -0.97 13.45
CA ASN A 142 1.97 -0.36 14.76
C ASN A 142 2.38 1.12 14.72
N ARG A 143 2.26 1.81 13.58
CA ARG A 143 2.48 3.26 13.55
C ARG A 143 1.32 3.97 14.22
N THR A 144 1.69 5.04 14.90
CA THR A 144 0.74 5.96 15.53
C THR A 144 1.06 7.39 15.14
N ILE A 145 0.08 8.26 15.24
CA ILE A 145 0.25 9.70 15.10
C ILE A 145 -0.38 10.42 16.28
N SER A 146 0.13 11.61 16.58
CA SER A 146 -0.59 12.58 17.40
C SER A 146 -1.55 13.33 16.49
N PHE A 147 -2.83 13.30 16.80
CA PHE A 147 -3.87 14.05 16.10
C PHE A 147 -4.95 14.44 17.11
N ASP A 148 -5.40 15.69 17.07
CA ASP A 148 -6.42 16.22 18.02
C ASP A 148 -6.06 15.99 19.51
N GLY A 149 -4.77 16.10 19.84
CA GLY A 149 -4.24 15.88 21.20
C GLY A 149 -4.29 14.42 21.69
N GLN A 150 -4.62 13.45 20.82
CA GLN A 150 -4.69 12.02 21.14
C GLN A 150 -3.76 11.21 20.24
N THR A 151 -3.35 10.03 20.69
CA THR A 151 -2.53 9.10 19.89
C THR A 151 -3.44 8.14 19.13
N HIS A 152 -3.47 8.26 17.81
CA HIS A 152 -4.29 7.46 16.90
C HIS A 152 -3.50 6.29 16.29
N PRO A 153 -4.18 5.21 15.84
CA PRO A 153 -5.64 5.01 15.85
C PRO A 153 -6.18 4.65 17.22
N LEU A 154 -7.30 5.26 17.62
CA LEU A 154 -7.98 4.94 18.87
C LEU A 154 -8.89 3.73 18.69
N LYS A 155 -8.93 2.84 19.68
CA LYS A 155 -9.81 1.65 19.65
C LYS A 155 -11.28 2.00 19.41
N LYS A 156 -11.78 3.08 20.03
CA LYS A 156 -13.16 3.57 19.84
C LYS A 156 -13.45 3.94 18.38
N ASP A 157 -12.46 4.47 17.67
CA ASP A 157 -12.61 4.95 16.31
C ASP A 157 -12.66 3.77 15.35
N LEU A 158 -11.78 2.79 15.57
CA LEU A 158 -11.75 1.52 14.85
C LEU A 158 -13.07 0.77 15.04
N GLN A 159 -13.54 0.63 16.29
CA GLN A 159 -14.78 -0.06 16.58
C GLN A 159 -16.01 0.65 15.97
N GLY A 160 -16.03 1.99 15.98
CA GLY A 160 -17.08 2.77 15.32
C GLY A 160 -17.15 2.52 13.82
N ILE A 161 -16.01 2.52 13.12
CA ILE A 161 -15.95 2.22 11.68
C ILE A 161 -16.38 0.78 11.41
N GLN A 162 -15.85 -0.18 12.18
CA GLN A 162 -16.17 -1.59 12.04
C GLN A 162 -17.67 -1.86 12.18
N ASN A 163 -18.32 -1.26 13.19
CA ASN A 163 -19.75 -1.43 13.43
C ASN A 163 -20.58 -0.90 12.25
N ARG A 164 -20.33 0.34 11.81
CA ARG A 164 -21.05 0.94 10.69
C ARG A 164 -20.84 0.19 9.38
N TYR A 165 -19.63 -0.28 9.14
CA TYR A 165 -19.35 -1.09 7.95
C TYR A 165 -20.06 -2.45 7.99
N THR A 166 -20.09 -3.09 9.16
CA THR A 166 -20.81 -4.35 9.35
C THR A 166 -22.32 -4.18 9.16
N GLU A 167 -22.89 -3.07 9.65
CA GLU A 167 -24.30 -2.73 9.43
C GLU A 167 -24.62 -2.52 7.95
N PHE A 168 -23.74 -1.83 7.22
CA PHE A 168 -23.87 -1.65 5.77
C PHE A 168 -23.83 -2.97 5.00
N LEU A 169 -22.90 -3.87 5.34
CA LEU A 169 -22.84 -5.19 4.70
C LEU A 169 -24.10 -6.00 4.96
N LYS A 170 -24.65 -5.97 6.18
CA LYS A 170 -25.92 -6.63 6.51
C LYS A 170 -27.09 -6.05 5.71
N TYR A 171 -27.15 -4.73 5.57
CA TYR A 171 -28.17 -4.07 4.77
C TYR A 171 -28.14 -4.53 3.31
N ILE A 172 -26.95 -4.58 2.69
CA ILE A 172 -26.78 -5.09 1.33
C ILE A 172 -27.18 -6.55 1.22
N GLU A 173 -26.81 -7.40 2.18
CA GLU A 173 -27.17 -8.82 2.17
C GLU A 173 -28.69 -9.04 2.22
N VAL A 174 -29.41 -8.25 3.03
CA VAL A 174 -30.88 -8.31 3.12
C VAL A 174 -31.52 -7.86 1.80
N GLU A 175 -31.06 -6.74 1.23
CA GLU A 175 -31.59 -6.22 -0.04
C GLU A 175 -31.40 -7.20 -1.21
N ILE A 176 -30.28 -7.94 -1.24
CA ILE A 176 -30.03 -9.01 -2.22
C ILE A 176 -30.84 -10.28 -1.91
N SER A 177 -31.12 -10.58 -0.64
CA SER A 177 -31.96 -11.74 -0.31
C SER A 177 -33.43 -11.51 -0.69
N ASP A 178 -33.90 -10.26 -0.64
CA ASP A 178 -35.28 -9.89 -1.00
C ASP A 178 -35.47 -9.73 -2.52
N ASN A 179 -34.42 -9.33 -3.24
CA ASN A 179 -34.37 -9.36 -4.70
C ASN A 179 -33.71 -10.66 -5.18
N ASP A 180 -34.49 -11.66 -5.58
CA ASP A 180 -34.09 -12.98 -6.14
C ASP A 180 -33.24 -12.93 -7.45
N GLN A 181 -32.29 -12.00 -7.55
CA GLN A 181 -31.31 -11.87 -8.60
C GLN A 181 -29.92 -12.17 -8.03
N LYS A 182 -29.34 -13.28 -8.50
CA LYS A 182 -27.93 -13.63 -8.29
C LYS A 182 -27.02 -12.46 -8.72
N ALA A 183 -26.57 -11.64 -7.78
CA ALA A 183 -25.60 -10.59 -8.06
C ALA A 183 -24.60 -10.41 -6.90
N TYR A 184 -23.38 -10.91 -7.16
CA TYR A 184 -22.09 -10.40 -6.72
C TYR A 184 -21.98 -9.87 -5.28
N LEU A 185 -21.63 -10.77 -4.35
CA LEU A 185 -20.78 -10.35 -3.24
C LEU A 185 -19.54 -9.69 -3.85
N SER A 186 -19.32 -8.40 -3.57
CA SER A 186 -18.02 -7.78 -3.86
C SER A 186 -16.94 -8.65 -3.24
N ARG A 187 -15.74 -8.71 -3.83
CA ARG A 187 -14.61 -9.48 -3.28
C ARG A 187 -14.44 -9.24 -1.77
N PHE A 188 -14.79 -8.04 -1.30
CA PHE A 188 -14.70 -7.56 0.08
C PHE A 188 -15.77 -8.16 1.00
N ALA A 189 -17.02 -8.37 0.55
CA ALA A 189 -18.02 -9.07 1.36
C ALA A 189 -17.60 -10.54 1.62
N ARG A 190 -16.89 -11.18 0.67
CA ARG A 190 -16.28 -12.51 0.87
C ARG A 190 -15.05 -12.48 1.77
N VAL A 191 -14.27 -11.40 1.77
CA VAL A 191 -13.04 -11.25 2.56
C VAL A 191 -13.35 -10.82 4.00
N ALA A 192 -14.31 -9.94 4.22
CA ALA A 192 -14.82 -9.56 5.55
C ALA A 192 -15.25 -10.80 6.35
N ARG A 193 -15.89 -11.77 5.68
CA ARG A 193 -16.27 -13.08 6.26
C ARG A 193 -15.10 -13.93 6.78
N LYS A 194 -13.85 -13.63 6.40
CA LYS A 194 -12.64 -14.31 6.90
C LYS A 194 -11.99 -13.61 8.09
N PHE A 195 -12.33 -12.36 8.34
CA PHE A 195 -11.78 -11.55 9.43
C PHE A 195 -12.77 -11.36 10.59
N PHE A 196 -13.97 -11.93 10.48
CA PHE A 196 -15.02 -11.98 11.51
C PHE A 196 -15.44 -13.41 11.81
#